data_AF-A0A7R9T6H6-F1
#
_entry.id   AF-A0A7R9T6H6-F1
#
_cell.length_a   1.000
_cell.length_b   1.000
_cell.length_c   1.000
_cell.angle_alpha   90.00
_cell.angle_beta   90.00
_cell.angle_gamma   90.00
#
_symmetry.space_group_name_H-M   'P 1'
#
loop_
_entity.id
_entity.type
_entity.pdbx_description
1 polymer ?
#
loop_
_entity_poly.entity_id
_entity_poly.type
_entity_poly.pdbx_seq_one_letter_code
_entity_poly.pdbx_strand_id
1 'polypeptide(L)'
;GVVITTPKIMRDPDSGNSRGFGFVSYDSFEAADAAIEAMNGQFLCNRPISVTFAYKKDTRGERHGTPAERMLAANMERSVATHRPHTMFSAGPAQRPGPGPGAP
;
A
#
# COMPACT_ATOMS: atom_id res chain seq x y z
N GLY A 1 -5.23 12.38 -6.58
CA GLY A 1 -5.21 11.31 -5.58
C GLY A 1 -5.23 11.90 -4.19
N VAL A 2 -5.63 11.08 -3.23
CA VAL A 2 -5.71 11.40 -1.81
C VAL A 2 -4.47 10.85 -1.10
N VAL A 3 -3.97 11.59 -0.12
CA VAL A 3 -2.92 11.11 0.78
C VAL A 3 -3.57 10.14 1.78
N ILE A 4 -3.15 8.88 1.76
CA ILE A 4 -3.78 7.81 2.56
C ILE A 4 -3.29 7.74 4.00
N THR A 5 -2.11 8.32 4.29
CA THR A 5 -1.52 8.30 5.64
C THR A 5 -0.94 9.66 5.99
N THR A 6 -0.92 9.98 7.28
CA THR A 6 -0.28 11.20 7.77
C THR A 6 1.19 11.22 7.32
N PRO A 7 1.65 12.31 6.66
CA PRO A 7 3.04 12.46 6.26
C PRO A 7 4.00 12.23 7.42
N LYS A 8 4.96 11.33 7.24
CA LYS A 8 5.92 10.97 8.28
C LYS A 8 7.21 11.74 8.08
N ILE A 9 7.45 12.74 8.93
CA ILE A 9 8.71 13.48 8.97
C ILE A 9 9.71 12.69 9.82
N MET A 10 10.88 12.41 9.25
CA MET A 10 11.94 11.75 10.00
C MET A 10 12.64 12.77 10.88
N ARG A 11 12.60 12.54 12.19
CA ARG A 11 13.26 13.37 13.20
C ARG A 11 14.36 12.58 13.89
N ASP A 12 15.36 13.31 14.36
CA ASP A 12 16.41 12.79 15.21
C ASP A 12 15.83 12.44 16.59
N PRO A 13 16.08 11.23 17.13
CA PRO A 13 15.45 10.78 18.36
C PRO A 13 15.98 11.50 19.61
N ASP A 14 17.23 11.98 19.58
CA ASP A 14 17.86 12.63 20.72
C ASP A 14 17.56 14.14 20.77
N SER A 15 17.62 14.81 19.62
CA SER A 15 17.44 16.27 19.52
C SER A 15 16.04 16.71 19.08
N GLY A 16 15.20 15.80 18.57
CA GLY A 16 13.88 16.11 18.02
C GLY A 16 13.89 16.90 16.71
N ASN A 17 15.07 17.26 16.19
CA ASN A 17 15.23 18.03 14.97
C ASN A 17 14.86 17.22 13.72
N SER A 18 14.30 17.89 12.71
CA SER A 18 14.02 17.23 11.43
C SER A 18 15.30 16.82 10.73
N ARG A 19 15.33 15.59 10.21
CA ARG A 19 16.44 15.07 9.39
C ARG A 19 16.43 15.61 7.96
N GLY A 20 15.47 16.48 7.63
CA GLY A 20 15.36 17.10 6.31
C GLY A 20 14.69 16.23 5.25
N PHE A 21 14.09 15.10 5.64
CA PHE A 21 13.31 14.24 4.75
C PHE A 21 12.09 13.64 5.45
N GLY A 22 11.13 13.21 4.65
CA GLY A 22 9.91 12.56 5.11
C GLY A 22 9.32 11.68 4.03
N PHE A 23 8.31 10.91 4.42
CA PHE A 23 7.61 9.98 3.54
C PHE A 23 6.12 10.34 3.48
N VAL A 24 5.57 10.32 2.28
CA VAL A 24 4.15 10.54 2.00
C VAL A 24 3.63 9.32 1.25
N SER A 25 2.50 8.78 1.69
CA SER A 25 1.84 7.66 1.01
C SER A 25 0.59 8.16 0.28
N TYR A 26 0.50 7.84 -1.00
CA TYR A 26 -0.66 8.14 -1.85
C TYR A 26 -1.52 6.89 -2.05
N ASP A 27 -2.80 7.12 -2.36
CA ASP A 27 -3.76 6.07 -2.74
C ASP A 27 -3.40 5.38 -4.06
N SER A 28 -2.79 6.13 -4.98
CA SER A 28 -2.60 5.76 -6.36
C SER A 28 -1.19 6.09 -6.83
N PHE A 29 -0.66 5.26 -7.72
CA PHE A 29 0.64 5.50 -8.33
C PHE A 29 0.63 6.73 -9.24
N GLU A 30 -0.48 6.98 -9.93
CA GLU A 30 -0.66 8.17 -10.78
C GLU A 30 -0.55 9.47 -9.97
N ALA A 31 -1.17 9.54 -8.79
CA ALA A 31 -1.02 10.70 -7.91
C ALA A 31 0.41 10.86 -7.40
N ALA A 32 1.13 9.76 -7.16
CA ALA A 32 2.53 9.80 -6.77
C ALA A 32 3.43 10.31 -7.91
N ASP A 33 3.19 9.88 -9.16
CA ASP A 33 3.92 10.38 -10.34
C ASP A 33 3.67 11.88 -10.55
N ALA A 34 2.41 12.32 -10.51
CA ALA A 34 2.06 13.73 -10.65
C ALA A 34 2.73 14.59 -9.55
N ALA A 35 2.80 14.08 -8.31
CA ALA A 35 3.49 14.76 -7.22
C ALA A 35 5.01 14.84 -7.45
N ILE A 36 5.64 13.78 -7.96
CA ILE A 36 7.06 13.79 -8.31
C ILE A 36 7.32 14.80 -9.43
N GLU A 37 6.53 14.79 -10.49
CA GLU A 37 6.68 15.69 -11.63
C GLU A 37 6.50 17.17 -11.23
N ALA A 38 5.49 17.47 -10.42
CA ALA A 38 5.22 18.85 -10.00
C ALA A 38 6.21 19.38 -8.95
N MET A 39 6.66 18.54 -8.01
CA MET A 39 7.38 18.99 -6.82
C MET A 39 8.89 18.70 -6.83
N ASN A 40 9.36 17.75 -7.64
CA ASN A 40 10.80 17.45 -7.69
C ASN A 40 11.57 18.64 -8.29
N GLY A 41 12.55 19.16 -7.54
CA GLY A 41 13.33 20.34 -7.93
C GLY A 41 12.68 21.68 -7.57
N GLN A 42 11.49 21.68 -6.97
CA GLN A 42 10.87 22.91 -6.47
C GLN A 42 11.62 23.45 -5.24
N PHE A 43 11.43 24.73 -4.92
CA PHE A 43 11.99 25.35 -3.74
C PHE A 43 10.97 25.35 -2.60
N LEU A 44 11.34 24.75 -1.47
CA LEU A 44 10.59 24.82 -0.22
C LEU A 44 11.45 25.51 0.84
N CYS A 45 10.95 26.62 1.39
CA CYS A 45 11.69 27.44 2.37
C CYS A 45 13.11 27.80 1.90
N ASN A 46 13.26 28.26 0.66
CA ASN A 46 14.54 28.59 0.01
C ASN A 46 15.53 27.43 -0.12
N ARG A 47 15.06 26.18 -0.04
CA ARG A 47 15.87 24.98 -0.29
C ARG A 47 15.23 24.13 -1.40
N PRO A 48 15.99 23.74 -2.44
CA PRO A 48 15.47 22.82 -3.44
C PRO A 48 15.15 21.48 -2.79
N ILE A 49 13.98 20.92 -3.09
CA ILE A 49 13.54 19.59 -2.61
C ILE A 49 13.71 18.56 -3.71
N SER A 50 14.00 17.31 -3.31
CA SER A 50 13.97 16.16 -4.21
C SER A 50 12.83 15.24 -3.81
N VAL A 51 11.99 14.89 -4.77
CA VAL A 51 10.84 14.00 -4.58
C VAL A 51 11.07 12.78 -5.46
N THR A 52 11.21 11.61 -4.83
CA THR A 52 11.43 10.34 -5.52
C THR A 52 10.72 9.21 -4.79
N PHE A 53 10.54 8.07 -5.46
CA PHE A 53 10.04 6.88 -4.79
C PHE A 53 10.98 6.42 -3.66
N ALA A 54 10.37 6.16 -2.51
CA ALA A 54 11.06 5.71 -1.31
C ALA A 54 11.66 4.32 -1.48
N TYR A 55 12.70 4.03 -0.70
CA TYR A 55 13.27 2.68 -0.62
C TYR A 55 12.39 1.77 0.24
N LYS A 56 12.24 0.53 -0.20
CA LYS A 56 11.53 -0.52 0.54
C LYS A 56 12.35 -0.90 1.77
N LYS A 57 11.65 -1.13 2.88
CA LYS A 57 12.27 -1.41 4.19
C LYS A 57 12.96 -2.78 4.23
N ASP A 58 12.42 -3.77 3.51
CA ASP A 58 12.85 -5.17 3.57
C ASP A 58 13.80 -5.59 2.43
N THR A 59 13.82 -4.88 1.30
CA THR A 59 14.73 -5.19 0.18
C THR A 59 15.82 -4.13 0.00
N ARG A 60 17.08 -4.57 0.09
CA ARG A 60 18.25 -3.69 -0.07
C ARG A 60 18.30 -3.07 -1.47
N GLY A 61 18.00 -1.78 -1.55
CA GLY A 61 18.15 -0.98 -2.77
C GLY A 61 16.93 -0.96 -3.69
N GLU A 62 15.84 -1.64 -3.33
CA GLU A 62 14.64 -1.66 -4.13
C GLU A 62 13.74 -0.47 -3.77
N ARG A 63 13.29 0.27 -4.78
CA ARG A 63 12.42 1.43 -4.60
C ARG A 63 10.97 1.03 -4.83
N HIS A 64 10.05 1.71 -4.14
CA HIS A 64 8.64 1.64 -4.46
C HIS A 64 8.36 2.12 -5.90
N GLY A 65 7.25 1.70 -6.50
CA GLY A 65 6.83 2.15 -7.82
C GLY A 65 7.30 1.26 -8.98
N THR A 66 7.72 0.02 -8.69
CA THR A 66 8.06 -0.94 -9.74
C THR A 66 6.83 -1.26 -10.61
N PRO A 67 7.01 -1.64 -11.89
CA PRO A 67 5.89 -2.02 -12.76
C PRO A 67 5.01 -3.12 -12.16
N ALA A 68 5.61 -4.07 -11.44
CA ALA A 68 4.88 -5.14 -10.76
C ALA A 68 4.03 -4.62 -9.59
N GLU A 69 4.56 -3.70 -8.77
CA GLU A 69 3.79 -3.08 -7.68
C GLU A 69 2.62 -2.25 -8.20
N ARG A 70 2.84 -1.55 -9.32
CA ARG A 70 1.79 -0.78 -10.00
C ARG A 70 0.64 -1.68 -10.46
N MET A 71 0.95 -2.83 -11.06
CA MET A 71 -0.07 -3.82 -11.44
C MET A 71 -0.80 -4.41 -10.22
N LEU A 72 -0.06 -4.71 -9.14
CA LEU A 72 -0.65 -5.23 -7.91
C LEU A 72 -1.61 -4.23 -7.26
N ALA A 73 -1.27 -2.95 -7.18
CA ALA A 73 -2.19 -1.94 -6.62
C ALA A 73 -3.39 -1.67 -7.52
N ALA A 74 -3.22 -1.64 -8.84
CA ALA A 74 -4.32 -1.50 -9.78
C ALA A 74 -5.33 -2.66 -9.66
N ASN A 75 -4.85 -3.87 -9.36
CA ASN A 75 -5.70 -5.02 -9.07
C ASN A 75 -6.28 -5.01 -7.65
N MET A 76 -5.57 -4.45 -6.67
CA MET A 76 -6.04 -4.29 -5.29
C MET A 76 -7.22 -3.29 -5.21
N GLU A 77 -7.21 -2.23 -6.00
CA GLU A 77 -8.34 -1.28 -6.12
C GLU A 77 -9.64 -2.01 -6.55
N ARG A 78 -9.55 -2.95 -7.51
CA ARG A 78 -10.70 -3.76 -7.94
C ARG A 78 -11.18 -4.74 -6.87
N SER A 79 -10.29 -5.22 -6.00
CA SER A 79 -10.64 -6.17 -4.95
C SER A 79 -11.15 -5.47 -3.68
N VAL A 80 -10.74 -4.22 -3.38
CA VAL A 80 -11.26 -3.45 -2.24
C VAL A 80 -12.73 -3.06 -2.44
N ALA A 81 -13.18 -2.81 -3.68
CA ALA A 81 -14.61 -2.65 -3.98
C ALA A 81 -15.44 -3.94 -3.84
N THR A 82 -14.78 -5.10 -3.70
CA THR A 82 -15.43 -6.43 -3.68
C THR A 82 -15.11 -7.25 -2.42
N HIS A 83 -14.23 -6.77 -1.52
CA HIS A 83 -13.88 -7.47 -0.28
C HIS A 83 -14.88 -7.20 0.85
N ARG A 84 -16.12 -7.65 0.64
CA ARG A 84 -16.70 -8.51 1.67
C ARG A 84 -15.73 -9.71 1.78
N PRO A 85 -15.26 -10.09 2.97
CA PRO A 85 -14.50 -11.33 3.10
C PRO A 85 -15.36 -12.46 2.56
N HIS A 86 -15.00 -13.01 1.39
CA HIS A 86 -15.70 -14.13 0.80
C HIS A 86 -15.51 -15.34 1.71
N THR A 87 -16.50 -15.62 2.55
CA THR A 87 -16.67 -16.83 3.34
C THR A 87 -16.95 -18.07 2.46
N MET A 88 -16.48 -18.09 1.20
CA MET A 88 -16.85 -19.10 0.19
C MET A 88 -15.89 -20.30 0.15
N PHE A 89 -14.90 -20.38 1.05
CA PHE A 89 -13.95 -21.52 1.11
C PHE A 89 -14.02 -22.37 2.38
N SER A 90 -15.10 -22.28 3.17
CA SER A 90 -15.41 -23.24 4.26
C SER A 90 -16.67 -24.04 3.96
N ALA A 91 -16.75 -24.59 2.75
CA ALA A 91 -17.68 -25.66 2.43
C ALA A 91 -16.95 -26.76 1.66
N GLY A 92 -16.49 -27.78 2.38
CA GLY A 92 -16.17 -29.09 1.82
C GLY A 92 -15.43 -30.02 2.80
N PRO A 93 -15.69 -31.35 2.81
CA PRO A 93 -16.60 -32.09 1.93
C PRO A 93 -17.87 -32.59 2.65
N ALA A 94 -18.86 -32.89 1.81
CA ALA A 94 -20.15 -33.45 2.16
C ALA A 94 -20.10 -34.61 3.18
N GLN A 95 -20.89 -34.49 4.23
CA GLN A 95 -21.20 -35.58 5.14
C GLN A 95 -22.03 -36.62 4.37
N ARG A 96 -21.52 -37.85 4.30
CA ARG A 96 -22.22 -38.99 3.68
C ARG A 96 -23.55 -39.22 4.42
N PRO A 97 -24.69 -39.37 3.73
CA PRO A 97 -25.88 -39.91 4.37
C PRO A 97 -25.68 -41.42 4.58
N GLY A 98 -25.43 -41.83 5.82
CA GLY A 98 -25.48 -43.23 6.22
C GLY A 98 -26.94 -43.67 6.40
N PRO A 99 -27.35 -44.87 5.93
CA PRO A 99 -28.71 -45.35 6.08
C PRO A 99 -28.91 -46.00 7.46
N GLY A 100 -30.01 -45.68 8.12
CA GLY A 100 -30.55 -46.51 9.21
C GLY A 100 -31.72 -45.85 9.93
N PRO A 101 -32.62 -46.60 10.58
CA PRO A 101 -33.05 -47.98 10.36
C PRO A 101 -34.53 -48.03 9.89
N GLY A 102 -34.86 -48.93 8.96
CA GLY A 102 -36.25 -49.30 8.68
C GLY A 102 -36.69 -50.37 9.67
N ALA A 103 -37.82 -50.13 10.34
CA ALA A 103 -38.57 -51.03 11.21
C ALA A 103 -38.97 -52.34 10.49
N PRO A 104 -39.54 -53.38 11.14
CA PRO A 104 -40.58 -53.33 12.19
C PRO A 104 -40.13 -53.66 13.61
#